data_AF-A0AAP0R2R2-F1
#
_entry.id   AF-A0AAP0R2R2-F1
#
_cell.length_a   1.000
_cell.length_b   1.000
_cell.length_c   1.000
_cell.angle_alpha   90.00
_cell.angle_beta   90.00
_cell.angle_gamma   90.00
#
_symmetry.space_group_name_H-M   'P 1'
#
loop_
_entity.id
_entity.type
_entity.pdbx_description
1 polymer ?
#
loop_
_entity_poly.entity_id
_entity_poly.type
_entity_poly.pdbx_seq_one_letter_code
_entity_poly.pdbx_strand_id
1 'polypeptide(L)'
;MTSTQYKVDSERALEECTLYLSSCCTFKGDGKDAWIFDVDDTLLSLVPYYKKHHFGGEKLNMTSLEAWMRESKAPALQHTMKLFHEIKSSGLKIFLISSRRECLRTHTVDNLIKVGYHGWTNLI
;
A
#
# COMPACT_ATOMS: atom_id res chain seq x y z
N MET A 1 0.00 -12.61 12.87
CA MET A 1 -1.24 -13.38 12.65
C MET A 1 -0.86 -14.82 12.42
N THR A 2 -1.62 -15.77 12.95
CA THR A 2 -1.37 -17.22 12.79
C THR A 2 -2.24 -17.85 11.70
N SER A 3 -3.43 -17.27 11.45
CA SER A 3 -4.32 -17.68 10.36
C SER A 3 -3.85 -17.15 9.01
N THR A 4 -4.07 -17.94 7.96
CA THR A 4 -3.83 -17.59 6.56
C THR A 4 -4.98 -16.79 5.93
N GLN A 5 -6.13 -16.68 6.60
CA GLN A 5 -7.35 -16.08 6.03
C GLN A 5 -7.11 -14.65 5.51
N TYR A 6 -6.45 -13.79 6.29
CA TYR A 6 -6.13 -12.42 5.87
C TYR A 6 -5.35 -12.38 4.55
N LYS A 7 -4.39 -13.32 4.38
CA LYS A 7 -3.61 -13.43 3.15
C LYS A 7 -4.50 -13.87 1.98
N VAL A 8 -5.31 -14.90 2.17
CA VAL A 8 -6.21 -15.44 1.13
C VAL A 8 -7.23 -14.39 0.68
N ASP A 9 -7.83 -13.67 1.62
CA ASP A 9 -8.81 -12.62 1.31
C ASP A 9 -8.16 -11.46 0.54
N SER A 10 -6.94 -11.06 0.95
CA SER A 10 -6.17 -10.02 0.26
C SER A 10 -5.78 -10.45 -1.16
N GLU A 11 -5.31 -11.70 -1.32
CA GLU A 11 -5.00 -12.29 -2.63
C GLU A 11 -6.23 -12.27 -3.52
N ARG A 12 -7.39 -12.70 -3.01
CA ARG A 12 -8.62 -12.77 -3.77
C ARG A 12 -9.07 -11.40 -4.28
N ALA A 13 -9.00 -10.36 -3.46
CA ALA A 13 -9.35 -9.00 -3.88
C ALA A 13 -8.42 -8.52 -5.01
N LEU A 14 -7.13 -8.83 -4.93
CA LEU A 14 -6.14 -8.41 -5.92
C LEU A 14 -6.25 -9.20 -7.23
N GLU A 15 -6.64 -10.48 -7.19
CA GLU A 15 -6.95 -11.28 -8.38
C GLU A 15 -8.04 -10.62 -9.21
N GLU A 16 -9.12 -10.14 -8.58
CA GLU A 16 -10.19 -9.43 -9.28
C GLU A 16 -9.69 -8.10 -9.89
N CYS A 17 -8.80 -7.38 -9.21
CA CYS A 17 -8.15 -6.19 -9.78
C CYS A 17 -7.31 -6.54 -11.03
N THR A 18 -6.51 -7.61 -10.96
CA THR A 18 -5.71 -8.08 -12.12
C THR A 18 -6.63 -8.50 -13.26
N LEU A 19 -7.71 -9.23 -12.99
CA LEU A 19 -8.70 -9.63 -14.01
C LEU A 19 -9.33 -8.42 -14.69
N TYR A 20 -9.74 -7.42 -13.90
CA TYR A 20 -10.28 -6.17 -14.42
C TYR A 20 -9.28 -5.47 -15.36
N LEU A 21 -8.02 -5.35 -14.93
CA LEU A 21 -6.95 -4.75 -15.72
C LEU A 21 -6.67 -5.49 -17.02
N SER A 22 -6.72 -6.83 -17.02
CA SER A 22 -6.40 -7.62 -18.20
C SER A 22 -7.55 -7.82 -19.19
N SER A 23 -8.80 -7.71 -18.73
CA SER A 23 -9.96 -8.17 -19.52
C SER A 23 -11.12 -7.18 -19.63
N CYS A 24 -11.23 -6.22 -18.72
CA CYS A 24 -12.39 -5.33 -18.64
C CYS A 24 -12.04 -3.85 -18.81
N CYS A 25 -10.77 -3.48 -18.68
CA CYS A 25 -10.32 -2.10 -18.78
C CYS A 25 -9.85 -1.78 -20.20
N THR A 26 -10.46 -0.77 -20.84
CA THR A 26 -9.95 -0.18 -22.08
C THR A 26 -9.33 1.16 -21.75
N PHE A 27 -8.00 1.27 -21.84
CA PHE A 27 -7.28 2.51 -21.60
C PHE A 27 -7.52 3.48 -22.75
N LYS A 28 -7.76 4.75 -22.44
CA LYS A 28 -7.92 5.79 -23.48
C LYS A 28 -6.62 6.05 -24.24
N GLY A 29 -5.47 5.80 -23.60
CA GLY A 29 -4.16 6.02 -24.22
C GLY A 29 -3.82 7.51 -24.37
N ASP A 30 -4.52 8.39 -23.68
CA ASP A 30 -4.25 9.84 -23.65
C ASP A 30 -3.19 10.23 -22.60
N GLY A 31 -2.58 9.22 -21.95
CA GLY A 31 -1.61 9.39 -20.88
C GLY A 31 -2.20 9.91 -19.57
N LYS A 32 -3.52 9.87 -19.39
CA LYS A 32 -4.21 10.29 -18.16
C LYS A 32 -4.83 9.13 -17.39
N ASP A 33 -4.85 7.93 -17.97
CA ASP A 33 -5.27 6.71 -17.28
C ASP A 33 -4.41 6.49 -16.03
N ALA A 34 -5.07 6.28 -14.89
CA ALA A 34 -4.42 6.26 -13.59
C ALA A 34 -5.00 5.19 -12.66
N TRP A 35 -4.17 4.74 -11.73
CA TRP A 35 -4.57 3.86 -10.62
C TRP A 35 -4.19 4.51 -9.29
N ILE A 36 -5.10 4.45 -8.33
CA ILE A 36 -4.92 5.05 -7.02
C ILE A 36 -4.71 3.94 -6.00
N PHE A 37 -3.68 4.09 -5.17
CA PHE A 37 -3.46 3.25 -4.00
C PHE A 37 -3.53 4.09 -2.73
N ASP A 38 -4.17 3.54 -1.71
CA ASP A 38 -3.89 3.91 -0.32
C ASP A 38 -2.51 3.35 0.10
N VAL A 39 -1.97 3.79 1.25
CA VAL A 39 -0.65 3.37 1.75
C VAL A 39 -0.76 2.37 2.90
N ASP A 40 -1.46 2.71 3.98
CA ASP A 40 -1.44 1.96 5.23
C ASP A 40 -2.41 0.77 5.19
N ASP A 41 -1.90 -0.43 5.48
CA ASP A 41 -2.57 -1.72 5.28
C ASP A 41 -3.08 -1.98 3.84
N THR A 42 -2.60 -1.19 2.88
CA THR A 42 -2.74 -1.43 1.43
C THR A 42 -1.39 -1.78 0.79
N LEU A 43 -0.38 -0.91 0.95
CA LEU A 43 0.99 -1.12 0.46
C LEU A 43 1.96 -1.52 1.59
N LEU A 44 1.83 -0.88 2.75
CA LEU A 44 2.65 -1.07 3.95
C LEU A 44 1.79 -1.57 5.11
N SER A 45 2.17 -2.68 5.76
CA SER A 45 1.36 -3.27 6.82
C SER A 45 1.64 -2.62 8.19
N LEU A 46 0.58 -2.21 8.88
CA LEU A 46 0.60 -1.75 10.27
C LEU A 46 0.40 -2.90 11.27
N VAL A 47 0.17 -4.13 10.80
CA VAL A 47 0.00 -5.32 11.66
C VAL A 47 1.13 -5.48 12.70
N PRO A 48 2.42 -5.24 12.41
CA PRO A 48 3.46 -5.34 13.43
C PRO A 48 3.31 -4.33 14.57
N TYR A 49 2.83 -3.12 14.29
CA TYR A 49 2.49 -2.12 15.31
C TYR A 49 1.31 -2.61 16.13
N TYR A 50 0.17 -2.90 15.47
CA TYR A 50 -1.05 -3.30 16.15
C TYR A 50 -0.89 -4.61 16.94
N LYS A 51 -0.02 -5.53 16.53
CA LYS A 51 0.29 -6.75 17.30
C LYS A 51 0.87 -6.42 18.69
N LYS A 52 1.66 -5.35 18.82
CA LYS A 52 2.18 -4.88 20.12
C LYS A 52 1.14 -4.13 20.95
N HIS A 53 0.06 -3.68 20.31
CA HIS A 53 -1.06 -2.93 20.90
C HIS A 53 -2.37 -3.75 20.86
N HIS A 54 -2.26 -5.03 21.22
CA HIS A 54 -3.38 -5.97 21.34
C HIS A 54 -4.34 -6.00 20.13
N PHE A 55 -3.79 -5.92 18.91
CA PHE A 55 -4.54 -5.92 17.65
C PHE A 55 -5.64 -4.85 17.58
N GLY A 56 -5.40 -3.68 18.18
CA GLY A 56 -6.38 -2.59 18.24
C GLY A 56 -7.32 -2.65 19.45
N GLY A 57 -7.08 -3.56 20.39
CA GLY A 57 -7.78 -3.60 21.68
C GLY A 57 -7.44 -2.43 22.60
N GLU A 58 -6.39 -1.67 22.30
CA GLU A 58 -6.02 -0.44 22.99
C GLU A 58 -6.54 0.80 22.26
N LYS A 59 -6.84 1.87 23.00
CA LYS A 59 -7.10 3.18 22.41
C LYS A 59 -5.87 3.65 21.62
N LEU A 60 -6.07 4.04 20.37
CA LEU A 60 -4.99 4.48 19.50
C LEU A 60 -4.24 5.68 20.09
N ASN A 61 -2.95 5.49 20.35
CA ASN A 61 -2.02 6.58 20.63
C ASN A 61 -1.35 7.01 19.33
N MET A 62 -1.78 8.14 18.79
CA MET A 62 -1.27 8.64 17.52
C MET A 62 0.23 8.99 17.59
N THR A 63 0.70 9.55 18.71
CA THR A 63 2.13 9.90 18.85
C THR A 63 3.01 8.65 18.79
N SER A 64 2.55 7.56 19.41
CA SER A 64 3.23 6.25 19.37
C SER A 64 3.25 5.66 17.95
N LEU A 65 2.11 5.66 17.26
CA LEU A 65 2.04 5.14 15.88
C LEU A 65 2.94 5.93 14.94
N GLU A 66 3.00 7.26 15.06
CA GLU A 66 3.90 8.05 14.25
C GLU A 66 5.37 7.81 14.55
N ALA A 67 5.74 7.68 15.83
CA ALA A 67 7.11 7.34 16.19
C ALA A 67 7.52 6.02 15.54
N TRP A 68 6.62 5.03 15.52
CA TRP A 68 6.83 3.77 14.81
C TRP A 68 6.93 3.94 13.28
N MET A 69 6.07 4.77 12.67
CA MET A 69 6.12 5.07 11.23
C MET A 69 7.43 5.75 10.83
N ARG A 70 7.99 6.63 11.68
CA ARG A 70 9.29 7.29 11.47
C ARG A 70 10.47 6.33 11.42
N GLU A 71 10.31 5.09 11.92
CA GLU A 71 11.35 4.07 11.81
C GLU A 71 11.51 3.53 10.37
N SER A 72 10.53 3.74 9.49
CA SER A 72 10.55 3.29 8.09
C SER A 72 10.85 1.78 7.94
N LYS A 73 10.19 0.97 8.76
CA LYS A 73 10.35 -0.50 8.84
C LYS A 73 9.04 -1.27 8.66
N ALA A 74 7.95 -0.61 8.25
CA ALA A 74 6.70 -1.31 7.94
C ALA A 74 6.94 -2.28 6.77
N PRO A 75 6.55 -3.56 6.89
CA PRO A 75 6.74 -4.53 5.82
C PRO A 75 5.73 -4.28 4.69
N ALA A 76 6.10 -4.63 3.46
CA ALA A 76 5.17 -4.57 2.34
C ALA A 76 4.12 -5.68 2.39
N LEU A 77 2.93 -5.37 1.89
CA LEU A 77 1.97 -6.38 1.47
C LEU A 77 2.38 -6.96 0.11
N GLN A 78 2.93 -8.18 0.13
CA GLN A 78 3.58 -8.79 -1.03
C GLN A 78 2.66 -8.95 -2.25
N HIS A 79 1.39 -9.29 -2.05
CA HIS A 79 0.45 -9.45 -3.15
C HIS A 79 0.12 -8.11 -3.81
N THR A 80 -0.07 -7.05 -3.02
CA THR A 80 -0.30 -5.70 -3.56
C THR A 80 0.92 -5.21 -4.33
N MET A 81 2.13 -5.58 -3.90
CA MET A 81 3.36 -5.27 -4.62
C MET A 81 3.38 -5.85 -6.03
N LYS A 82 2.92 -7.09 -6.21
CA LYS A 82 2.83 -7.69 -7.55
C LYS A 82 1.90 -6.87 -8.46
N LEU A 83 0.68 -6.57 -7.98
CA LEU A 83 -0.29 -5.76 -8.71
C LEU A 83 0.25 -4.35 -9.05
N PHE A 84 0.92 -3.70 -8.09
CA PHE A 84 1.54 -2.40 -8.30
C PHE A 84 2.52 -2.41 -9.47
N HIS A 85 3.38 -3.43 -9.56
CA HIS A 85 4.35 -3.57 -10.65
C HIS A 85 3.68 -3.90 -11.98
N GLU A 86 2.62 -4.72 -11.98
CA GLU A 86 1.81 -5.01 -13.18
C GLU A 86 1.19 -3.72 -13.73
N ILE A 87 0.51 -2.94 -12.89
CA ILE A 87 -0.09 -1.63 -13.26
C ILE A 87 0.98 -0.67 -13.77
N LYS A 88 2.13 -0.59 -13.10
CA LYS A 88 3.22 0.26 -13.56
C LYS A 88 3.71 -0.16 -14.95
N SER A 89 3.84 -1.47 -15.19
CA SER A 89 4.32 -2.00 -16.47
C SER A 89 3.34 -1.78 -17.63
N SER A 90 2.04 -1.62 -17.35
CA SER A 90 1.04 -1.29 -18.37
C SER A 90 1.04 0.18 -18.79
N GLY A 91 1.89 1.02 -18.17
CA GLY A 91 2.01 2.45 -18.48
C GLY A 91 1.00 3.34 -17.76
N LEU A 92 0.21 2.78 -16.84
CA LEU A 92 -0.71 3.56 -16.00
C LEU A 92 0.04 4.46 -15.02
N LYS A 93 -0.50 5.66 -14.82
CA LYS A 93 -0.01 6.56 -13.78
C LYS A 93 -0.48 6.08 -12.41
N ILE A 94 0.46 5.81 -11.51
CA ILE A 94 0.11 5.44 -10.14
C ILE A 94 0.12 6.68 -9.24
N PHE A 95 -0.95 6.91 -8.49
CA PHE A 95 -1.01 7.92 -7.43
C PHE A 95 -1.18 7.23 -6.08
N LEU A 96 -0.38 7.66 -5.11
CA LEU A 96 -0.51 7.23 -3.73
C LEU A 96 -1.24 8.31 -2.96
N ILE A 97 -2.36 7.99 -2.32
CA ILE A 97 -3.11 8.91 -1.47
C ILE A 97 -3.05 8.36 -0.05
N SER A 98 -2.41 9.09 0.87
CA SER A 98 -2.21 8.65 2.24
C SER A 98 -2.95 9.52 3.24
N SER A 99 -3.45 8.92 4.31
CA SER A 99 -3.93 9.63 5.49
C SER A 99 -2.82 10.03 6.46
N ARG A 100 -1.57 9.61 6.21
CA ARG A 100 -0.42 10.00 7.03
C ARG A 100 -0.23 11.51 6.97
N ARG A 101 0.10 12.11 8.11
CA ARG A 101 0.41 13.55 8.17
C ARG A 101 1.65 13.85 7.32
N GLU A 102 1.65 15.02 6.70
CA GLU A 102 2.71 15.48 5.79
C GLU A 102 4.11 15.45 6.42
N CYS A 103 4.23 15.63 7.75
CA CYS A 103 5.50 15.50 8.46
C CYS A 103 6.12 14.08 8.42
N LEU A 104 5.38 13.07 7.96
CA LEU A 104 5.83 11.70 7.75
C LEU A 104 6.17 11.39 6.28
N ARG A 105 6.04 12.37 5.36
CA ARG A 105 6.22 12.14 3.91
C ARG A 105 7.56 11.47 3.61
N THR A 106 8.67 12.03 4.09
CA THR A 106 10.01 11.49 3.85
C THR A 106 10.14 10.05 4.36
N HIS A 107 9.72 9.78 5.59
CA HIS A 107 9.79 8.44 6.17
C HIS A 107 8.90 7.42 5.44
N THR A 108 7.77 7.87 4.89
CA THR A 108 6.86 7.04 4.09
C THR A 108 7.49 6.70 2.75
N VAL A 109 8.09 7.67 2.07
CA VAL A 109 8.85 7.46 0.83
C VAL A 109 10.01 6.50 1.07
N ASP A 110 10.80 6.72 2.11
CA ASP A 110 11.94 5.86 2.46
C ASP A 110 11.49 4.42 2.70
N ASN A 111 10.37 4.23 3.42
CA ASN A 111 9.84 2.91 3.67
C ASN A 111 9.37 2.24 2.38
N LEU A 112 8.62 2.94 1.52
CA LEU A 112 8.11 2.43 0.24
C LEU A 112 9.25 1.98 -0.66
N ILE A 113 10.29 2.81 -0.82
CA ILE A 113 11.50 2.49 -1.60
C ILE A 113 12.20 1.28 -1.01
N LYS A 114 12.41 1.25 0.32
CA LYS A 114 13.14 0.17 0.99
C LYS A 114 12.48 -1.20 0.82
N VAL A 115 11.15 -1.24 0.73
CA VAL A 115 10.42 -2.50 0.53
C VAL A 115 10.18 -2.84 -0.95
N GLY A 116 10.55 -1.95 -1.89
CA GLY A 116 10.54 -2.25 -3.33
C GLY A 116 9.45 -1.56 -4.16
N TYR A 117 8.71 -0.60 -3.60
CA TYR A 117 7.83 0.24 -4.40
C TYR A 117 8.63 1.39 -5.02
N HIS A 118 8.49 1.59 -6.34
CA HIS A 118 9.16 2.66 -7.06
C HIS A 118 8.32 3.16 -8.24
N GLY A 119 8.49 4.43 -8.62
CA GLY A 119 7.93 4.97 -9.85
C GLY A 119 6.44 5.25 -9.82
N TRP A 120 5.89 5.56 -8.65
CA TRP A 120 4.61 6.26 -8.57
C TRP A 120 4.76 7.70 -9.10
N THR A 121 3.66 8.25 -9.59
CA THR A 121 3.58 9.60 -10.17
C THR A 121 3.61 10.67 -9.10
N ASN A 122 2.82 10.49 -8.03
CA ASN A 122 2.82 11.40 -6.88
C ASN A 122 2.39 10.67 -5.61
N LEU A 123 2.89 11.17 -4.47
CA LEU A 123 2.40 10.82 -3.14
C LEU A 123 1.68 12.04 -2.59
N ILE A 124 0.41 11.88 -2.26
CA ILE A 124 -0.49 12.93 -1.77
C ILE A 124 -0.77 12.63 -0.30
#